data_AF-A0A959XZQ3-F1
#
_entry.id   AF-A0A959XZQ3-F1
#
_cell.length_a   1.000
_cell.length_b   1.000
_cell.length_c   1.000
_cell.angle_alpha   90.00
_cell.angle_beta   90.00
_cell.angle_gamma   90.00
#
_symmetry.space_group_name_H-M   'P 1'
#
loop_
_entity.id
_entity.type
_entity.pdbx_description
1 polymer ?
#
loop_
_entity_poly.entity_id
_entity_poly.type
_entity_poly.pdbx_seq_one_letter_code
_entity_poly.pdbx_strand_id
1 'polypeptide(L)'
;MKKIFTLLTGLFMAAAVMAADHRPVVTISSSINYKVVVDGKSYFGSSAIIRLNHLAPGMHTIRVYEMRRGFFDRRERLVDSKKFWLGRSNVNITIDRFGDIKVYRQNGNNKRNGNRKFDQGKKTRSNKPARKGVGVTIRF
;
A
#
# COMPACT_ATOMS: atom_id res chain seq x y z
N MET A 1 20.03 43.38 22.16
CA MET A 1 20.26 42.30 21.17
C MET A 1 19.68 40.95 21.64
N LYS A 2 18.36 40.82 21.85
CA LYS A 2 17.74 39.54 22.29
C LYS A 2 16.52 39.08 21.45
N LYS A 3 16.03 39.94 20.55
CA LYS A 3 14.80 39.70 19.75
C LYS A 3 15.01 38.78 18.53
N ILE A 4 16.25 38.70 18.05
CA ILE A 4 16.59 37.85 16.89
C ILE A 4 16.56 36.37 17.29
N PHE A 5 16.93 36.04 18.53
CA PHE A 5 16.95 34.66 19.01
C PHE A 5 15.56 34.03 19.02
N THR A 6 14.56 34.73 19.57
CA THR A 6 13.17 34.26 19.64
C THR A 6 12.54 34.05 18.26
N LEU A 7 12.91 34.89 17.29
CA LEU A 7 12.40 34.80 15.92
C LEU A 7 12.99 33.58 15.19
N LEU A 8 14.29 33.34 15.37
CA LEU A 8 14.96 32.12 14.89
C LEU A 8 14.40 30.85 15.54
N THR A 9 14.14 30.86 16.85
CA THR A 9 13.57 29.67 17.53
C THR A 9 12.17 29.35 17.02
N GLY A 10 11.32 30.37 16.84
CA GLY A 10 9.98 30.20 16.27
C GLY A 10 10.03 29.65 14.83
N LEU A 11 10.96 30.15 14.02
CA LEU A 11 11.14 29.68 12.64
C LEU A 11 11.58 28.20 12.59
N PHE A 12 12.56 27.81 13.40
CA PHE A 12 13.01 26.41 13.45
C PHE A 12 11.93 25.47 14.00
N MET A 13 11.13 25.90 14.97
CA MET A 13 10.04 25.10 15.50
C MET A 13 8.93 24.89 14.46
N ALA A 14 8.57 25.94 13.70
CA ALA A 14 7.62 25.83 12.60
C ALA A 14 8.15 24.90 11.48
N ALA A 15 9.43 25.04 11.09
CA ALA A 15 10.06 24.19 10.09
C ALA A 15 10.13 22.72 10.52
N ALA A 16 10.40 22.44 11.79
CA ALA A 16 10.45 21.09 12.34
C ALA A 16 9.07 20.39 12.29
N VAL A 17 7.99 21.12 12.57
CA VAL A 17 6.62 20.57 12.51
C VAL A 17 6.24 20.22 11.08
N MET A 18 6.57 21.08 10.10
CA MET A 18 6.26 20.80 8.70
C MET A 18 7.06 19.63 8.11
N ALA A 19 8.32 19.47 8.53
CA ALA A 19 9.14 18.32 8.12
C ALA A 19 8.68 16.99 8.72
N ALA A 20 7.96 17.02 9.85
CA ALA A 20 7.44 15.82 10.51
C ALA A 20 6.14 15.28 9.87
N ASP A 21 5.44 16.06 9.04
CA ASP A 21 4.18 15.64 8.37
C ASP A 21 4.46 14.75 7.14
N HIS A 22 5.01 13.57 7.39
CA HIS A 22 5.13 12.51 6.37
C HIS A 22 3.80 11.79 6.23
N ARG A 23 3.04 12.12 5.17
CA ARG A 23 1.75 11.48 4.87
C ARG A 23 1.95 10.16 4.11
N PRO A 24 1.56 9.02 4.67
CA PRO A 24 1.69 7.74 3.99
C PRO A 24 0.70 7.66 2.83
N VAL A 25 1.16 7.14 1.69
CA VAL A 25 0.29 6.89 0.53
C VAL A 25 -0.11 5.43 0.52
N VAL A 26 -1.42 5.16 0.54
CA VAL A 26 -1.97 3.82 0.30
C VAL A 26 -2.34 3.71 -1.16
N THR A 27 -1.74 2.76 -1.86
CA THR A 27 -2.07 2.47 -3.27
C THR A 27 -2.86 1.17 -3.31
N ILE A 28 -4.06 1.20 -3.90
CA ILE A 28 -4.89 0.01 -4.08
C ILE A 28 -4.90 -0.33 -5.56
N SER A 29 -4.57 -1.57 -5.92
CA SER A 29 -4.67 -2.07 -7.29
C SER A 29 -5.67 -3.23 -7.34
N SER A 30 -6.67 -3.15 -8.22
CA SER A 30 -7.64 -4.21 -8.49
C SER A 30 -7.60 -4.58 -9.98
N SER A 31 -7.87 -5.84 -10.33
CA SER A 31 -7.99 -6.29 -11.74
C SER A 31 -9.44 -6.44 -12.23
N ILE A 32 -10.44 -6.36 -11.35
CA ILE A 32 -11.87 -6.58 -11.64
C ILE A 32 -12.72 -5.48 -11.00
N ASN A 33 -13.98 -5.37 -11.43
CA ASN A 33 -15.04 -4.52 -10.87
C ASN A 33 -15.41 -4.94 -9.42
N TYR A 34 -14.53 -4.63 -8.48
CA TYR A 34 -14.80 -4.74 -7.05
C TYR A 34 -15.13 -3.37 -6.46
N LYS A 35 -16.05 -3.37 -5.49
CA LYS A 35 -16.24 -2.24 -4.58
C LYS A 35 -15.25 -2.39 -3.44
N VAL A 36 -14.36 -1.42 -3.29
CA VAL A 36 -13.37 -1.43 -2.21
C VAL A 36 -13.80 -0.39 -1.18
N VAL A 37 -13.99 -0.80 0.05
CA VAL A 37 -14.35 0.09 1.15
C VAL A 37 -13.18 0.16 2.13
N VAL A 38 -12.65 1.36 2.35
CA VAL A 38 -11.59 1.62 3.33
C VAL A 38 -12.17 2.52 4.40
N ASP A 39 -12.22 2.04 5.64
CA ASP A 39 -12.78 2.77 6.80
C ASP A 39 -14.16 3.41 6.54
N GLY A 40 -15.01 2.71 5.77
CA GLY A 40 -16.35 3.18 5.40
C GLY A 40 -16.42 4.01 4.12
N LYS A 41 -15.30 4.49 3.58
CA LYS A 41 -15.26 5.19 2.29
C LYS A 41 -15.24 4.17 1.15
N SER A 42 -16.24 4.25 0.28
CA SER A 42 -16.38 3.34 -0.87
C SER A 42 -15.67 3.91 -2.09
N TYR A 43 -14.86 3.08 -2.72
CA TYR A 43 -14.15 3.37 -3.95
C TYR A 43 -14.55 2.33 -4.99
N PHE A 44 -14.87 2.81 -6.19
CA PHE A 44 -15.32 2.00 -7.31
C PHE A 44 -14.44 2.30 -8.52
N GLY A 45 -13.98 1.26 -9.21
CA GLY A 45 -13.25 1.44 -10.45
C GLY A 45 -12.91 0.13 -11.13
N SER A 46 -13.14 0.09 -12.45
CA SER A 46 -12.61 -0.95 -13.34
C SER A 46 -11.10 -0.75 -13.43
N SER A 47 -10.31 -1.67 -12.87
CA SER A 47 -8.85 -1.60 -12.86
C SER A 47 -8.26 -0.29 -12.30
N ALA A 48 -8.73 0.14 -11.14
CA ALA A 48 -8.31 1.41 -10.55
C ALA A 48 -7.09 1.25 -9.65
N ILE A 49 -6.08 2.11 -9.88
CA ILE A 49 -5.05 2.42 -8.90
C ILE A 49 -5.57 3.56 -8.03
N ILE A 50 -6.09 3.25 -6.85
CA ILE A 50 -6.63 4.26 -5.92
C ILE A 50 -5.53 4.68 -4.97
N ARG A 51 -5.17 5.97 -4.97
CA ARG A 51 -4.21 6.54 -4.00
C ARG A 51 -4.96 7.24 -2.89
N LEU A 52 -4.87 6.72 -1.67
CA LEU A 52 -5.34 7.40 -0.47
C LEU A 52 -4.17 8.14 0.19
N ASN A 53 -4.27 9.47 0.22
CA ASN A 53 -3.26 10.40 0.72
C ASN A 53 -3.64 11.09 2.04
N HIS A 54 -4.81 10.76 2.60
CA HIS A 54 -5.39 11.39 3.80
C HIS A 54 -5.75 10.38 4.90
N LEU A 55 -5.05 9.25 4.95
CA LEU A 55 -5.22 8.29 6.04
C LEU A 55 -4.23 8.65 7.16
N ALA A 56 -4.77 8.88 8.37
CA ALA A 56 -3.95 9.10 9.55
C ALA A 56 -3.21 7.79 9.91
N PRO A 57 -2.01 7.83 10.51
CA PRO A 57 -1.36 6.63 11.00
C PRO A 57 -2.24 5.89 12.03
N GLY A 58 -2.40 4.58 11.89
CA GLY A 58 -3.27 3.80 12.75
C GLY A 58 -3.70 2.47 12.16
N MET A 59 -4.71 1.86 12.79
CA MET A 59 -5.33 0.63 12.32
C MET A 59 -6.47 0.96 11.37
N HIS A 60 -6.42 0.43 10.15
CA HIS A 60 -7.44 0.63 9.12
C HIS A 60 -8.05 -0.70 8.72
N THR A 61 -9.30 -0.65 8.26
CA THR A 61 -10.01 -1.82 7.76
C THR A 61 -10.33 -1.62 6.29
N ILE A 62 -9.92 -2.60 5.48
CA ILE A 62 -10.29 -2.69 4.07
C ILE A 62 -11.24 -3.86 3.87
N ARG A 63 -12.33 -3.61 3.14
CA ARG A 63 -13.35 -4.58 2.77
C ARG A 63 -13.52 -4.56 1.27
N VAL A 64 -13.56 -5.73 0.67
CA VAL A 64 -13.76 -5.89 -0.77
C VAL A 64 -15.10 -6.55 -0.98
N TYR A 65 -15.95 -5.91 -1.78
CA TYR A 65 -17.27 -6.39 -2.12
C TYR A 65 -17.32 -6.72 -3.62
N GLU A 66 -17.79 -7.92 -3.94
CA GLU A 66 -18.15 -8.32 -5.30
C GLU A 66 -19.49 -7.70 -5.64
N MET A 67 -19.52 -6.95 -6.73
CA MET A 67 -20.76 -6.47 -7.31
C MET A 67 -21.31 -7.50 -8.29
N ARG A 68 -22.35 -8.23 -7.87
CA ARG A 68 -23.08 -9.09 -8.79
C ARG A 68 -24.24 -8.31 -9.40
N ARG A 69 -24.24 -8.15 -10.72
CA ARG A 69 -25.40 -7.66 -11.46
C ARG A 69 -26.39 -8.81 -11.62
N GLY A 70 -27.44 -8.83 -10.79
CA GLY A 70 -28.65 -9.60 -11.06
C GLY A 70 -29.63 -8.80 -11.93
N PHE A 71 -30.59 -9.49 -12.55
CA PHE A 71 -31.62 -8.88 -13.39
C PHE A 71 -32.57 -7.92 -12.63
N PHE A 72 -32.67 -8.03 -11.30
CA PHE A 72 -33.55 -7.19 -10.47
C PHE A 72 -32.93 -6.66 -9.17
N ASP A 73 -31.69 -7.03 -8.84
CA ASP A 73 -31.08 -6.63 -7.57
C ASP A 73 -29.56 -6.53 -7.69
N ARG A 74 -28.99 -5.44 -7.15
CA ARG A 74 -27.54 -5.23 -7.06
C ARG A 74 -27.09 -5.76 -5.71
N ARG A 75 -26.86 -7.07 -5.63
CA ARG A 75 -26.36 -7.68 -4.40
C ARG A 75 -24.87 -7.45 -4.26
N GLU A 76 -24.50 -6.77 -3.18
CA GLU A 76 -23.12 -6.62 -2.73
C GLU A 76 -22.77 -7.80 -1.83
N ARG A 77 -21.78 -8.60 -2.23
CA ARG A 77 -21.26 -9.70 -1.39
C ARG A 77 -19.87 -9.34 -0.88
N LEU A 78 -19.67 -9.38 0.44
CA LEU A 78 -18.33 -9.27 1.01
C LEU A 78 -17.49 -10.49 0.57
N VAL A 79 -16.37 -10.24 -0.08
CA VAL A 79 -15.44 -11.27 -0.55
C VAL A 79 -14.36 -11.48 0.48
N ASP A 80 -13.69 -10.40 0.87
CA ASP A 80 -12.59 -10.41 1.82
C ASP A 80 -12.62 -9.13 2.67
N SER A 81 -12.11 -9.24 3.89
CA SER A 81 -12.00 -8.15 4.84
C SER A 81 -10.70 -8.30 5.61
N LYS A 82 -9.84 -7.29 5.54
CA LYS A 82 -8.55 -7.30 6.22
C LYS A 82 -8.32 -6.02 7.00
N LYS A 83 -7.63 -6.14 8.13
CA LYS A 83 -7.12 -5.01 8.90
C LYS A 83 -5.63 -4.83 8.59
N PHE A 84 -5.20 -3.58 8.44
CA PHE A 84 -3.80 -3.27 8.23
C PHE A 84 -3.39 -2.05 9.06
N TRP A 85 -2.15 -2.07 9.53
CA TRP A 85 -1.55 -0.95 10.23
C TRP A 85 -0.84 -0.03 9.25
N LEU A 86 -1.26 1.23 9.21
CA LEU A 86 -0.63 2.31 8.47
C LEU A 86 0.28 3.10 9.40
N GLY A 87 1.58 3.07 9.13
CA GLY A 87 2.58 3.86 9.86
C GLY A 87 3.06 5.03 9.02
N ARG A 88 4.36 5.32 9.10
CA ARG A 88 5.03 6.33 8.26
C ARG A 88 5.41 5.83 6.85
N SER A 89 5.31 4.52 6.62
CA SER A 89 5.68 3.88 5.35
C SER A 89 4.48 3.78 4.41
N ASN A 90 4.74 3.88 3.11
CA ASN A 90 3.73 3.61 2.09
C ASN A 90 3.28 2.14 2.15
N VAL A 91 1.99 1.93 1.90
CA VAL A 91 1.38 0.60 1.88
C VAL A 91 0.76 0.39 0.51
N ASN A 92 1.13 -0.69 -0.15
CA ASN A 92 0.53 -1.13 -1.39
C ASN A 92 -0.42 -2.28 -1.09
N ILE A 93 -1.70 -2.10 -1.38
CA ILE A 93 -2.72 -3.12 -1.23
C ILE A 93 -3.10 -3.60 -2.63
N THR A 94 -2.98 -4.89 -2.87
CA THR A 94 -3.35 -5.51 -4.14
C THR A 94 -4.49 -6.46 -3.90
N ILE A 95 -5.55 -6.31 -4.70
CA ILE A 95 -6.70 -7.19 -4.71
C ILE A 95 -6.58 -8.01 -5.99
N ASP A 96 -6.55 -9.33 -5.85
CA ASP A 96 -6.45 -10.20 -7.01
C ASP A 96 -7.81 -10.45 -7.68
N ARG A 97 -7.80 -11.25 -8.74
CA ARG A 97 -8.98 -11.61 -9.53
C ARG A 97 -10.04 -12.41 -8.75
N PHE A 98 -9.68 -12.95 -7.59
CA PHE A 98 -10.58 -13.69 -6.72
C PHE A 98 -11.09 -12.83 -5.56
N GLY A 99 -10.56 -11.61 -5.43
CA GLY A 99 -10.89 -10.67 -4.37
C GLY A 99 -10.01 -10.80 -3.12
N ASP A 100 -8.95 -11.61 -3.17
CA ASP A 100 -8.04 -11.79 -2.03
C ASP A 100 -7.20 -10.51 -1.81
N ILE A 101 -7.17 -10.04 -0.57
CA ILE A 101 -6.46 -8.82 -0.20
C ILE A 101 -5.01 -9.13 0.23
N LYS A 102 -4.05 -8.62 -0.53
CA LYS A 102 -2.60 -8.69 -0.24
C LYS A 102 -2.09 -7.32 0.15
N VAL A 103 -1.50 -7.21 1.33
CA VAL A 103 -0.98 -5.95 1.87
C VAL A 103 0.54 -6.01 1.90
N TYR A 104 1.18 -5.12 1.17
CA TYR A 104 2.63 -4.99 1.07
C TYR A 104 3.06 -3.65 1.67
N ARG A 105 3.93 -3.70 2.67
CA ARG A 105 4.59 -2.48 3.16
C ARG A 105 5.77 -2.18 2.24
N GLN A 106 5.78 -1.00 1.64
CA GLN A 106 6.92 -0.55 0.84
C GLN A 106 7.99 -0.02 1.79
N ASN A 107 8.77 -0.94 2.38
CA ASN A 107 10.01 -0.55 3.05
C ASN A 107 10.99 -0.11 1.96
N GLY A 108 11.57 1.09 2.09
CA GLY A 108 12.44 1.76 1.11
C GLY A 108 13.73 1.02 0.70
N ASN A 109 13.86 -0.28 0.97
CA ASN A 109 14.99 -1.12 0.59
C ASN A 109 14.80 -1.82 -0.75
N ASN A 110 14.09 -1.20 -1.70
CA ASN A 110 14.18 -1.59 -3.11
C ASN A 110 15.55 -1.12 -3.64
N LYS A 111 16.61 -1.82 -3.21
CA LYS A 111 17.84 -1.91 -3.99
C LYS A 111 17.40 -2.39 -5.36
N ARG A 112 17.40 -1.45 -6.31
CA ARG A 112 17.23 -1.69 -7.73
C ARG A 112 18.27 -2.75 -8.12
N ASN A 113 17.91 -4.03 -8.03
CA ASN A 113 18.67 -5.08 -8.68
C ASN A 113 18.25 -5.03 -10.15
N GLY A 114 18.74 -3.98 -10.83
CA GLY A 114 18.62 -3.77 -12.25
C GLY A 114 19.43 -4.86 -12.92
N ASN A 115 18.83 -6.02 -13.09
CA ASN A 115 19.36 -7.12 -13.85
C ASN A 115 19.29 -6.73 -15.34
N ARG A 116 20.17 -5.82 -15.76
CA ARG A 116 20.50 -5.61 -17.17
C ARG A 116 21.23 -6.87 -17.61
N LYS A 117 20.46 -7.88 -18.01
CA LYS A 117 20.97 -9.00 -18.80
C LYS A 117 21.30 -8.43 -20.18
N PHE A 118 22.51 -7.90 -20.33
CA PHE A 118 23.17 -7.96 -21.61
C PHE A 118 23.64 -9.40 -21.81
N ASP A 119 23.29 -9.89 -22.97
CA ASP A 119 23.64 -11.17 -23.54
C ASP A 119 25.16 -11.30 -23.59
N GLN A 120 25.74 -12.06 -22.65
CA GLN A 120 27.09 -12.57 -22.82
C GLN A 120 27.19 -13.93 -22.15
N GLY A 121 27.19 -14.95 -23.00
CA GLY A 121 27.30 -16.33 -22.58
C GLY A 121 28.55 -16.60 -21.77
N LYS A 122 28.40 -17.42 -20.74
CA LYS A 122 29.20 -18.63 -20.53
C LYS A 122 28.59 -19.46 -19.41
N LYS A 123 28.46 -20.75 -19.68
CA LYS A 123 28.02 -21.81 -18.76
C LYS A 123 28.92 -21.85 -17.53
N THR A 124 28.35 -21.78 -16.33
CA THR A 124 28.87 -22.55 -15.17
C THR A 124 27.74 -22.81 -14.17
N ARG A 125 27.48 -24.10 -13.93
CA ARG A 125 26.56 -24.63 -12.92
C ARG A 125 27.07 -24.26 -11.53
N SER A 126 26.26 -23.55 -10.74
CA SER A 126 26.44 -23.43 -9.30
C SER A 126 25.08 -23.61 -8.63
N ASN A 127 24.93 -24.78 -7.99
CA ASN A 127 23.77 -25.17 -7.22
C ASN A 127 23.80 -24.39 -5.90
N LYS A 128 22.92 -23.41 -5.72
CA LYS A 128 22.72 -22.72 -4.43
C LYS A 128 21.22 -22.59 -4.17
N PRO A 129 20.66 -23.26 -3.14
CA PRO A 129 19.22 -23.23 -2.91
C PRO A 129 18.79 -21.81 -2.51
N ALA A 130 17.86 -21.26 -3.27
CA ALA A 130 17.25 -19.97 -3.01
C ALA A 130 16.50 -20.00 -1.66
N ARG A 131 16.93 -19.16 -0.72
CA ARG A 131 16.19 -18.93 0.54
C ARG A 131 14.85 -18.29 0.20
N LYS A 132 13.78 -19.02 0.51
CA LYS A 132 12.38 -18.58 0.46
C LYS A 132 12.23 -17.22 1.17
N GLY A 133 11.77 -16.21 0.45
CA GLY A 133 11.22 -15.01 1.07
C GLY A 133 9.95 -15.40 1.83
N VAL A 134 9.89 -15.05 3.11
CA VAL A 134 8.77 -15.36 4.00
C VAL A 134 7.61 -14.43 3.64
N GLY A 135 6.73 -14.90 2.75
CA GLY A 135 5.38 -14.37 2.66
C GLY A 135 4.62 -14.82 3.89
N VAL A 136 4.24 -13.87 4.75
CA VAL A 136 3.34 -14.17 5.87
C VAL A 136 1.92 -14.25 5.31
N THR A 137 1.53 -15.46 4.93
CA THR A 137 0.14 -15.83 4.68
C THR A 137 -0.50 -16.10 6.04
N ILE A 138 -1.18 -15.12 6.61
CA ILE A 138 -2.04 -15.34 7.78
C ILE A 138 -3.35 -15.91 7.25
N ARG A 139 -3.57 -17.21 7.45
CA ARG A 139 -4.88 -17.86 7.32
C ARG A 139 -5.57 -17.77 8.67
N PHE A 140 -6.82 -17.35 8.67
CA PHE A 140 -7.74 -17.56 9.79
C PHE A 140 -8.54 -18.82 9.50
#